data_AF-A0A5A9PE93-F1
#
_entry.id   AF-A0A5A9PE93-F1
#
_cell.length_a   1.000
_cell.length_b   1.000
_cell.length_c   1.000
_cell.angle_alpha   90.00
_cell.angle_beta   90.00
_cell.angle_gamma   90.00
#
_symmetry.space_group_name_H-M   'P 1'
#
loop_
_entity.id
_entity.type
_entity.pdbx_description
1 polymer ?
#
loop_
_entity_poly.entity_id
_entity_poly.type
_entity_poly.pdbx_seq_one_letter_code
_entity_poly.pdbx_strand_id
1 'polypeptide(L)'
;MLLSAPTQLIELSKRSVLWFTSALNLLGLNWRLKPAEGHLVSTGLSMSIPGIGDGATAPSGGRGPWVLKNSSINSGELMLGQRISQDVPPGVFWRSLLHLRQPHFLKFNISLGKDALFGVYMRKGLPPSHAQYDYMERLDGKEKWSVIESPRERRSIQTVVQNEAIFVQYLDPGTWHLAFYNDGKEKEPVSFSTVALNSVEECSQNCHGNGECISGVCHCFPGFHGTDCSKVACPVLCSGNGQYSKGLCMCYSGWKGLECDVPQGQCIDPSCGGRGDLHPGQLCL
;
A
#
# COMPACT_ATOMS: atom_id res chain seq x y z
N MET A 1 9.01 -37.87 34.63
CA MET A 1 9.42 -38.37 33.29
C MET A 1 8.25 -38.25 32.34
N LEU A 2 8.07 -37.10 31.68
CA LEU A 2 7.08 -36.94 30.61
C LEU A 2 7.65 -35.93 29.60
N LEU A 3 8.25 -36.44 28.53
CA LEU A 3 8.62 -35.68 27.33
C LEU A 3 8.44 -36.59 26.10
N SER A 4 8.03 -35.97 24.99
CA SER A 4 8.14 -36.44 23.60
C SER A 4 7.00 -37.28 22.98
N ALA A 5 5.80 -36.70 22.87
CA ALA A 5 4.80 -37.11 21.86
C ALA A 5 4.88 -36.35 20.50
N PRO A 6 5.38 -35.09 20.38
CA PRO A 6 5.33 -34.37 19.10
C PRO A 6 6.49 -34.67 18.13
N THR A 7 7.56 -35.35 18.57
CA THR A 7 8.73 -35.66 17.72
C THR A 7 8.51 -36.87 16.79
N GLN A 8 7.65 -37.82 17.15
CA GLN A 8 7.38 -38.99 16.31
C GLN A 8 6.54 -38.68 15.07
N LEU A 9 5.59 -37.74 15.14
CA LEU A 9 4.79 -37.31 13.99
C LEU A 9 5.61 -36.55 12.93
N ILE A 10 6.60 -35.77 13.37
CA ILE A 10 7.48 -35.00 12.46
C ILE A 10 8.44 -35.94 11.70
N GLU A 11 8.94 -36.99 12.35
CA GLU A 11 9.81 -37.99 11.70
C GLU A 11 9.07 -38.88 10.70
N LEU A 12 7.80 -39.20 10.96
CA LEU A 12 6.95 -39.94 9.99
C LEU A 12 6.68 -39.11 8.72
N SER A 13 6.45 -37.80 8.86
CA SER A 13 6.28 -36.87 7.73
C SER A 13 7.54 -36.74 6.87
N LYS A 14 8.72 -36.60 7.51
CA LYS A 14 10.00 -36.50 6.79
C LYS A 14 10.37 -37.78 6.04
N ARG A 15 10.08 -38.95 6.62
CA ARG A 15 10.30 -40.25 5.95
C ARG A 15 9.44 -40.35 4.69
N SER A 16 8.15 -40.02 4.76
CA SER A 16 7.25 -40.08 3.58
C SER A 16 7.68 -39.17 2.43
N VAL A 17 8.23 -37.99 2.71
CA VAL A 17 8.76 -37.09 1.67
C VAL A 17 10.02 -37.67 1.01
N LEU A 18 10.92 -38.27 1.80
CA LEU A 18 12.12 -38.94 1.27
C LEU A 18 11.75 -40.10 0.34
N TRP A 19 10.80 -40.96 0.73
CA TRP A 19 10.32 -42.05 -0.13
C TRP A 19 9.70 -41.55 -1.44
N PHE A 20 8.93 -40.46 -1.39
CA PHE A 20 8.31 -39.87 -2.58
C PHE A 20 9.37 -39.34 -3.57
N THR A 21 10.42 -38.68 -3.07
CA THR A 21 11.53 -38.19 -3.91
C THR A 21 12.41 -39.32 -4.48
N SER A 22 12.59 -40.41 -3.74
CA SER A 22 13.31 -41.60 -4.22
C SER A 22 12.51 -42.35 -5.29
N ALA A 23 11.19 -42.47 -5.12
CA ALA A 23 10.30 -43.09 -6.11
C ALA A 23 10.27 -42.32 -7.44
N LEU A 24 10.25 -40.98 -7.39
CA LEU A 24 10.31 -40.13 -8.60
C LEU A 24 11.63 -40.27 -9.36
N ASN A 25 12.74 -40.48 -8.66
CA ASN A 25 14.05 -40.74 -9.27
C ASN A 25 14.16 -42.14 -9.89
N LEU A 26 13.59 -43.17 -9.24
CA LEU A 26 13.55 -44.54 -9.75
C LEU A 26 12.65 -44.70 -10.97
N LEU A 27 11.58 -43.90 -11.07
CA LEU A 27 10.65 -43.87 -12.21
C LEU A 27 11.08 -42.93 -13.35
N GLY A 28 12.24 -42.26 -13.24
CA GLY A 28 12.77 -41.38 -14.28
C GLY A 28 11.95 -40.09 -14.51
N LEU A 29 11.02 -39.75 -13.62
CA LEU A 29 10.14 -38.57 -13.72
C LEU A 29 10.79 -37.30 -13.14
N ASN A 30 12.07 -37.10 -13.42
CA ASN A 30 12.74 -35.85 -13.11
C ASN A 30 12.34 -34.82 -14.17
N TRP A 31 11.45 -33.90 -13.81
CA TRP A 31 11.10 -32.75 -14.63
C TRP A 31 12.34 -31.87 -14.85
N ARG A 32 13.08 -32.14 -15.93
CA ARG A 32 14.10 -31.23 -16.45
C ARG A 32 13.42 -30.20 -17.33
N LEU A 33 13.41 -28.95 -16.87
CA LEU A 33 13.11 -27.80 -17.74
C LEU A 33 14.06 -27.85 -18.95
N LYS A 34 13.51 -28.00 -20.15
CA LYS A 34 14.27 -27.86 -21.39
C LYS A 34 14.62 -26.38 -21.58
N PRO A 35 15.85 -26.04 -21.98
CA PRO A 35 16.16 -24.67 -22.40
C PRO A 35 15.33 -24.34 -23.63
N ALA A 36 14.69 -23.17 -23.64
CA ALA A 36 14.13 -22.63 -24.86
C ALA A 36 15.29 -22.22 -25.79
N GLU A 37 15.31 -22.78 -26.99
CA GLU A 37 16.21 -22.36 -28.06
C GLU A 37 15.85 -20.94 -28.51
N GLY A 38 16.49 -19.94 -27.89
CA GLY A 38 16.60 -18.59 -28.41
C GLY A 38 17.94 -18.44 -29.11
N HIS A 39 17.92 -18.07 -30.38
CA HIS A 39 19.10 -17.87 -31.22
C HIS A 39 20.18 -17.02 -30.53
N LEU A 40 21.40 -17.56 -30.45
CA LEU A 40 22.61 -16.78 -30.23
C LEU A 40 22.80 -15.82 -31.41
N VAL A 41 22.83 -14.51 -31.12
CA VAL A 41 23.66 -13.58 -31.89
C VAL A 41 24.75 -13.12 -30.94
N SER A 42 25.95 -13.65 -31.17
CA SER A 42 27.19 -13.20 -30.56
C SER A 42 27.61 -11.90 -31.24
N THR A 43 27.82 -10.85 -30.44
CA THR A 43 28.87 -9.86 -30.69
C THR A 43 29.36 -9.34 -29.34
N GLY A 44 30.39 -9.98 -28.80
CA GLY A 44 31.32 -9.27 -27.94
C GLY A 44 32.20 -8.38 -28.81
N LEU A 45 32.33 -7.11 -28.47
CA LEU A 45 33.56 -6.33 -28.59
C LEU A 45 33.40 -5.04 -27.75
N SER A 46 34.22 -4.96 -26.71
CA SER A 46 34.50 -3.75 -25.95
C SER A 46 35.36 -2.82 -26.79
N MET A 47 35.04 -1.52 -26.84
CA MET A 47 36.03 -0.46 -26.95
C MET A 47 35.43 0.88 -26.50
N SER A 48 36.27 1.63 -25.79
CA SER A 48 35.98 2.86 -25.07
C SER A 48 36.26 4.14 -25.89
N ILE A 49 35.75 5.26 -25.36
CA ILE A 49 36.11 6.70 -25.52
C ILE A 49 35.52 7.49 -26.74
N PRO A 50 35.45 8.84 -26.74
CA PRO A 50 34.40 9.72 -26.18
C PRO A 50 33.76 10.72 -27.18
N GLY A 51 32.66 11.35 -26.76
CA GLY A 51 32.33 12.77 -27.01
C GLY A 51 31.90 13.20 -28.42
N ILE A 52 30.77 13.92 -28.50
CA ILE A 52 30.55 15.20 -29.20
C ILE A 52 29.02 15.39 -29.33
N GLY A 53 28.57 16.60 -29.01
CA GLY A 53 27.16 17.00 -29.00
C GLY A 53 26.60 17.48 -30.33
N ASP A 54 25.35 17.92 -30.19
CA ASP A 54 24.54 18.78 -31.05
C ASP A 54 23.98 18.23 -32.37
N GLY A 55 22.66 18.45 -32.51
CA GLY A 55 22.13 18.97 -33.76
C GLY A 55 21.26 18.04 -34.60
N ALA A 56 19.95 18.13 -34.35
CA ALA A 56 18.94 18.42 -35.36
C ALA A 56 18.13 17.27 -36.03
N THR A 57 16.84 17.59 -36.11
CA THR A 57 15.86 17.29 -37.19
C THR A 57 15.14 15.94 -37.17
N ALA A 58 13.88 15.99 -36.74
CA ALA A 58 12.86 15.02 -37.13
C ALA A 58 12.45 15.23 -38.60
N PRO A 59 12.10 14.15 -39.31
CA PRO A 59 10.85 14.20 -40.07
C PRO A 59 9.98 12.96 -39.88
N SER A 60 8.70 13.20 -40.15
CA SER A 60 7.52 12.36 -39.95
C SER A 60 7.51 11.04 -40.73
N GLY A 61 6.79 10.07 -40.17
CA GLY A 61 5.89 9.20 -40.92
C GLY A 61 6.41 7.81 -41.30
N GLY A 62 6.23 6.84 -40.43
CA GLY A 62 6.33 5.42 -40.77
C GLY A 62 5.72 4.55 -39.68
N ARG A 63 4.64 3.83 -39.99
CA ARG A 63 4.04 2.82 -39.11
C ARG A 63 5.05 1.69 -38.92
N GLY A 64 5.79 1.73 -37.82
CA GLY A 64 6.61 0.62 -37.36
C GLY A 64 5.78 -0.40 -36.58
N PRO A 65 6.13 -1.69 -36.62
CA PRO A 65 5.55 -2.70 -35.74
C PRO A 65 5.67 -2.24 -34.29
N TRP A 66 4.60 -2.39 -33.52
CA TRP A 66 4.54 -2.09 -32.09
C TRP A 66 5.82 -2.55 -31.38
N VAL A 67 6.72 -1.61 -31.12
CA VAL A 67 7.82 -1.84 -30.19
C VAL A 67 7.12 -2.08 -28.86
N LEU A 68 7.17 -3.32 -28.38
CA LEU A 68 6.83 -3.67 -27.01
C LEU A 68 7.77 -2.86 -26.12
N LYS A 69 7.37 -1.63 -25.82
CA LYS A 69 8.16 -0.70 -25.03
C LYS A 69 8.16 -1.31 -23.64
N ASN A 70 9.32 -1.74 -23.16
CA ASN A 70 9.52 -2.10 -21.76
C ASN A 70 9.07 -0.88 -20.94
N SER A 71 7.82 -0.89 -20.49
CA SER A 71 7.11 0.29 -19.98
C SER A 71 7.41 0.51 -18.49
N SER A 72 8.60 0.09 -18.04
CA SER A 72 9.03 0.20 -16.66
C SER A 72 10.46 0.68 -16.57
N ILE A 73 10.70 1.65 -15.69
CA ILE A 73 12.01 2.16 -15.30
C ILE A 73 12.46 1.36 -14.08
N ASN A 74 13.69 0.86 -14.06
CA ASN A 74 14.24 0.11 -12.92
C ASN A 74 15.43 0.87 -12.34
N SER A 75 15.38 1.18 -11.05
CA SER A 75 16.51 1.77 -10.31
C SER A 75 17.46 0.72 -9.72
N GLY A 76 17.10 -0.56 -9.79
CA GLY A 76 17.89 -1.65 -9.21
C GLY A 76 17.69 -1.76 -7.70
N GLU A 77 18.74 -2.16 -7.00
CA GLU A 77 18.71 -2.41 -5.56
C GLU A 77 18.67 -1.11 -4.76
N LEU A 78 17.78 -1.08 -3.77
CA LEU A 78 17.55 0.02 -2.85
C LEU A 78 18.25 -0.26 -1.52
N MET A 79 19.07 0.69 -1.10
CA MET A 79 19.66 0.69 0.25
C MET A 79 18.73 1.43 1.22
N LEU A 80 18.51 0.84 2.40
CA LEU A 80 17.78 1.51 3.47
C LEU A 80 18.45 2.86 3.83
N GLY A 81 17.64 3.88 3.99
CA GLY A 81 18.01 5.27 4.29
C GLY A 81 18.33 6.11 3.05
N GLN A 82 18.55 5.49 1.89
CA GLN A 82 18.90 6.20 0.67
C GLN A 82 17.65 6.86 0.07
N ARG A 83 17.74 8.17 -0.21
CA ARG A 83 16.73 8.88 -0.99
C ARG A 83 17.06 8.77 -2.48
N ILE A 84 16.10 8.27 -3.26
CA ILE A 84 16.19 8.18 -4.71
C ILE A 84 15.04 8.96 -5.35
N SER A 85 15.25 9.48 -6.56
CA SER A 85 14.30 10.32 -7.28
C SER A 85 14.22 9.93 -8.75
N GLN A 86 13.04 10.07 -9.34
CA GLN A 86 12.80 9.78 -10.74
C GLN A 86 11.63 10.60 -11.28
N ASP A 87 11.77 11.09 -12.50
CA ASP A 87 10.64 11.61 -13.27
C ASP A 87 9.96 10.45 -13.99
N VAL A 88 8.73 10.14 -13.60
CA VAL A 88 8.01 8.96 -14.09
C VAL A 88 6.99 9.39 -15.15
N PRO A 89 7.08 8.92 -16.40
CA PRO A 89 6.06 9.21 -17.42
C PRO A 89 4.69 8.62 -17.08
N PRO A 90 3.59 9.14 -17.64
CA PRO A 90 2.25 8.58 -17.52
C PRO A 90 2.22 7.11 -17.91
N GLY A 91 1.52 6.28 -17.13
CA GLY A 91 1.31 4.88 -17.43
C GLY A 91 2.55 3.98 -17.29
N VAL A 92 3.62 4.48 -16.65
CA VAL A 92 4.89 3.77 -16.48
C VAL A 92 5.10 3.36 -15.03
N PHE A 93 5.63 2.16 -14.82
CA PHE A 93 6.10 1.72 -13.51
C PHE A 93 7.56 2.13 -13.30
N TRP A 94 7.85 2.79 -12.19
CA TRP A 94 9.20 2.97 -11.68
C TRP A 94 9.46 2.00 -10.53
N ARG A 95 10.43 1.09 -10.69
CA ARG A 95 10.64 -0.08 -9.84
C ARG A 95 11.97 -0.01 -9.10
N SER A 96 11.93 -0.48 -7.86
CA SER A 96 13.09 -0.66 -7.00
C SER A 96 13.02 -2.02 -6.32
N LEU A 97 14.18 -2.61 -6.05
CA LEU A 97 14.34 -3.91 -5.43
C LEU A 97 14.89 -3.74 -4.02
N LEU A 98 14.26 -4.33 -3.01
CA LEU A 98 14.68 -4.24 -1.62
C LEU A 98 14.92 -5.64 -1.05
N HIS A 99 16.09 -5.88 -0.48
CA HIS A 99 16.42 -7.14 0.19
C HIS A 99 16.40 -6.98 1.71
N LEU A 100 15.50 -7.70 2.37
CA LEU A 100 15.39 -7.72 3.83
C LEU A 100 15.90 -9.05 4.38
N ARG A 101 16.93 -8.98 5.22
CA ARG A 101 17.48 -10.17 5.91
C ARG A 101 16.64 -10.62 7.11
N GLN A 102 15.91 -9.69 7.72
CA GLN A 102 15.09 -9.88 8.92
C GLN A 102 13.77 -9.10 8.75
N PRO A 103 12.69 -9.45 9.48
CA PRO A 103 11.46 -8.68 9.42
C PRO A 103 11.67 -7.29 9.99
N HIS A 104 11.13 -6.27 9.33
CA HIS A 104 11.20 -4.88 9.81
C HIS A 104 9.90 -4.14 9.52
N PHE A 105 9.57 -3.18 10.38
CA PHE A 105 8.69 -2.09 10.00
C PHE A 105 9.52 -1.07 9.22
N LEU A 106 9.12 -0.78 7.98
CA LEU A 106 9.76 0.23 7.16
C LEU A 106 8.89 1.47 7.06
N LYS A 107 9.45 2.61 7.41
CA LYS A 107 8.87 3.93 7.14
C LYS A 107 9.28 4.38 5.74
N PHE A 108 8.31 4.66 4.89
CA PHE A 108 8.51 5.22 3.56
C PHE A 108 8.26 6.72 3.63
N ASN A 109 9.28 7.53 3.39
CA ASN A 109 9.13 8.98 3.24
C ASN A 109 9.14 9.29 1.75
N ILE A 110 8.02 9.75 1.20
CA ILE A 110 7.79 9.94 -0.24
C ILE A 110 7.45 11.40 -0.51
N SER A 111 8.18 12.07 -1.40
CA SER A 111 7.87 13.41 -1.88
C SER A 111 7.27 13.35 -3.29
N LEU A 112 6.14 14.04 -3.47
CA LEU A 112 5.36 14.05 -4.72
C LEU A 112 5.22 15.47 -5.28
N GLY A 113 5.00 15.57 -6.59
CA GLY A 113 4.50 16.81 -7.23
C GLY A 113 3.08 17.18 -6.78
N LYS A 114 2.71 18.47 -6.91
CA LYS A 114 1.41 19.00 -6.46
C LYS A 114 0.21 18.35 -7.16
N ASP A 115 0.34 18.08 -8.45
CA ASP A 115 -0.71 17.51 -9.28
C ASP A 115 -0.48 16.02 -9.57
N ALA A 116 0.48 15.41 -8.86
CA ALA A 116 0.89 14.04 -9.06
C ALA A 116 -0.18 13.05 -8.56
N LEU A 117 -0.45 12.02 -9.38
CA LEU A 117 -1.32 10.90 -9.05
C LEU A 117 -0.51 9.62 -9.20
N PHE A 118 -0.15 9.00 -8.07
CA PHE A 118 0.65 7.79 -8.06
C PHE A 118 -0.05 6.65 -7.34
N GLY A 119 0.14 5.43 -7.83
CA GLY A 119 -0.07 4.21 -7.06
C GLY A 119 1.27 3.65 -6.61
N VAL A 120 1.43 3.37 -5.32
CA VAL A 120 2.59 2.66 -4.77
C VAL A 120 2.23 1.21 -4.58
N TYR A 121 2.98 0.31 -5.18
CA TYR A 121 2.75 -1.14 -5.14
C TYR A 121 3.94 -1.84 -4.50
N MET A 122 3.66 -2.82 -3.66
CA MET A 122 4.67 -3.72 -3.11
C MET A 122 4.28 -5.17 -3.33
N ARG A 123 5.26 -5.99 -3.68
CA ARG A 123 5.07 -7.44 -3.82
C ARG A 123 6.36 -8.19 -3.49
N LYS A 124 6.23 -9.28 -2.73
CA LYS A 124 7.34 -10.16 -2.37
C LYS A 124 7.66 -11.10 -3.53
N GLY A 125 8.95 -11.25 -3.83
CA GLY A 125 9.51 -12.21 -4.79
C GLY A 125 9.37 -11.83 -6.27
N LEU A 126 8.23 -11.28 -6.69
CA LEU A 126 7.98 -10.89 -8.09
C LEU A 126 7.62 -9.41 -8.22
N PRO A 127 7.93 -8.76 -9.37
CA PRO A 127 7.47 -7.39 -9.64
C PRO A 127 5.95 -7.27 -9.55
N PRO A 128 5.41 -6.19 -8.95
CA PRO A 128 3.97 -5.97 -8.89
C PRO A 128 3.38 -5.57 -10.25
N SER A 129 2.07 -5.75 -10.36
CA SER A 129 1.21 -5.24 -11.45
C SER A 129 -0.07 -4.65 -10.86
N HIS A 130 -0.89 -3.99 -11.68
CA HIS A 130 -2.19 -3.46 -11.25
C HIS A 130 -3.14 -4.50 -10.64
N ALA A 131 -2.97 -5.78 -10.96
CA ALA A 131 -3.84 -6.86 -10.48
C ALA A 131 -3.12 -7.85 -9.55
N GLN A 132 -1.81 -7.69 -9.35
CA GLN A 132 -1.02 -8.61 -8.53
C GLN A 132 -0.04 -7.81 -7.66
N TYR A 133 -0.41 -7.64 -6.40
CA TYR A 133 0.35 -6.93 -5.39
C TYR A 133 -0.01 -7.48 -4.00
N ASP A 134 0.89 -7.29 -3.04
CA ASP A 134 0.63 -7.63 -1.63
C ASP A 134 0.15 -6.40 -0.85
N TYR A 135 0.55 -5.21 -1.29
CA TYR A 135 0.11 -3.92 -0.75
C TYR A 135 0.02 -2.87 -1.85
N MET A 136 -0.97 -1.98 -1.75
CA MET A 136 -1.14 -0.84 -2.64
C MET A 136 -1.64 0.39 -1.86
N GLU A 137 -0.99 1.53 -2.08
CA GLU A 137 -1.42 2.84 -1.57
C GLU A 137 -1.61 3.81 -2.73
N ARG A 138 -2.73 4.53 -2.74
CA ARG A 138 -2.95 5.63 -3.69
C ARG A 138 -2.44 6.93 -3.08
N LEU A 139 -1.63 7.65 -3.85
CA LEU A 139 -1.06 8.94 -3.45
C LEU A 139 -1.57 10.04 -4.38
N ASP A 140 -2.27 11.02 -3.80
CA ASP A 140 -2.75 12.22 -4.49
C ASP A 140 -2.06 13.47 -3.93
N GLY A 141 -1.27 14.13 -4.79
CA GLY A 141 -0.55 15.36 -4.43
C GLY A 141 -1.47 16.51 -3.99
N LYS A 142 -2.72 16.54 -4.49
CA LYS A 142 -3.70 17.60 -4.18
C LYS A 142 -4.32 17.42 -2.80
N GLU A 143 -4.62 16.18 -2.40
CA GLU A 143 -5.10 15.88 -1.05
C GLU A 143 -4.04 16.24 0.00
N LYS A 144 -2.76 16.04 -0.34
CA LYS A 144 -1.66 16.47 0.54
C LYS A 144 -1.51 17.99 0.60
N TRP A 145 -1.91 18.72 -0.45
CA TRP A 145 -1.92 20.18 -0.51
C TRP A 145 -3.08 20.82 0.27
N SER A 146 -4.27 20.20 0.25
CA SER A 146 -5.46 20.74 0.92
C SER A 146 -5.39 20.76 2.45
N VAL A 147 -4.60 19.86 3.06
CA VAL A 147 -4.32 19.86 4.51
C VAL A 147 -3.51 21.09 4.94
N ILE A 148 -2.72 21.68 4.05
CA ILE A 148 -1.81 22.80 4.35
C ILE A 148 -2.50 24.17 4.18
N GLU A 149 -3.55 24.27 3.36
CA GLU A 149 -4.10 25.56 2.88
C GLU A 149 -5.30 26.16 3.65
N SER A 150 -5.61 25.75 4.90
CA SER A 150 -6.66 26.42 5.71
C SER A 150 -6.09 27.26 6.88
N PRO A 151 -6.67 28.42 7.24
CA PRO A 151 -5.95 29.69 7.14
C PRO A 151 -5.78 30.50 8.44
N ARG A 152 -4.80 31.43 8.37
CA ARG A 152 -4.52 32.60 9.23
C ARG A 152 -3.50 32.41 10.35
N GLU A 153 -2.22 32.54 10.00
CA GLU A 153 -1.42 33.58 10.64
C GLU A 153 -0.22 33.99 9.81
N ARG A 154 0.20 35.22 10.06
CA ARG A 154 0.95 36.12 9.20
C ARG A 154 2.45 36.01 9.56
N ARG A 155 3.30 36.10 8.52
CA ARG A 155 4.76 36.39 8.50
C ARG A 155 5.75 35.21 8.53
N SER A 156 6.42 35.09 7.37
CA SER A 156 7.85 34.86 7.15
C SER A 156 8.56 33.83 8.03
N ILE A 157 8.60 32.59 7.54
CA ILE A 157 9.82 31.85 7.15
C ILE A 157 9.29 30.77 6.19
N GLN A 158 9.74 30.80 4.93
CA GLN A 158 9.37 29.76 3.97
C GLN A 158 10.25 28.53 4.24
N THR A 159 9.93 27.78 5.30
CA THR A 159 10.41 26.40 5.37
C THR A 159 9.73 25.67 4.23
N VAL A 160 10.48 25.38 3.17
CA VAL A 160 10.08 24.45 2.11
C VAL A 160 9.96 23.08 2.76
N VAL A 161 8.80 22.81 3.37
CA VAL A 161 8.44 21.48 3.84
C VAL A 161 8.10 20.71 2.57
N GLN A 162 9.06 19.94 2.06
CA GLN A 162 8.83 18.97 0.99
C GLN A 162 7.67 18.07 1.43
N ASN A 163 6.66 17.94 0.58
CA ASN A 163 5.42 17.25 0.91
C ASN A 163 5.67 15.75 1.08
N GLU A 164 5.91 15.29 2.31
CA GLU A 164 6.17 13.88 2.58
C GLU A 164 4.85 13.12 2.82
N ALA A 165 4.45 12.29 1.85
CA ALA A 165 3.59 11.14 2.13
C ALA A 165 4.43 10.15 2.95
N ILE A 166 3.89 9.75 4.10
CA ILE A 166 4.58 8.87 5.03
C ILE A 166 3.63 7.72 5.34
N PHE A 167 4.09 6.50 5.10
CA PHE A 167 3.43 5.31 5.61
C PHE A 167 4.45 4.34 6.17
N VAL A 168 3.99 3.45 7.04
CA VAL A 168 4.80 2.43 7.69
C VAL A 168 4.22 1.08 7.33
N GLN A 169 5.06 0.16 6.84
CA GLN A 169 4.63 -1.19 6.49
C GLN A 169 5.53 -2.23 7.14
N TYR A 170 4.92 -3.26 7.74
CA TYR A 170 5.64 -4.46 8.16
C TYR A 170 5.95 -5.33 6.95
N LEU A 171 7.23 -5.69 6.79
CA LEU A 171 7.70 -6.56 5.71
C LEU A 171 8.49 -7.74 6.29
N ASP A 172 8.10 -8.95 5.91
CA ASP A 172 8.83 -10.18 6.23
C ASP A 172 10.19 -10.25 5.51
N PRO A 173 11.15 -11.07 5.98
CA PRO A 173 12.40 -11.33 5.28
C PRO A 173 12.18 -11.79 3.85
N GLY A 174 13.01 -11.31 2.94
CA GLY A 174 13.01 -11.70 1.54
C GLY A 174 13.24 -10.53 0.59
N THR A 175 13.09 -10.82 -0.70
CA THR A 175 13.18 -9.84 -1.78
C THR A 175 11.82 -9.20 -2.01
N TRP A 176 11.75 -7.89 -1.92
CA TRP A 176 10.57 -7.07 -2.15
C TRP A 176 10.76 -6.20 -3.39
N HIS A 177 9.75 -6.19 -4.25
CA HIS A 177 9.66 -5.26 -5.36
C HIS A 177 8.72 -4.13 -4.98
N LEU A 178 9.25 -2.91 -4.93
CA LEU A 178 8.49 -1.67 -4.78
C LEU A 178 8.32 -1.03 -6.16
N ALA A 179 7.14 -0.51 -6.45
CA ALA A 179 6.91 0.20 -7.69
C ALA A 179 5.97 1.40 -7.54
N PHE A 180 6.35 2.52 -8.14
CA PHE A 180 5.50 3.69 -8.33
C PHE A 180 4.91 3.63 -9.74
N TYR A 181 3.59 3.72 -9.85
CA TYR A 181 2.89 3.84 -11.12
C TYR A 181 2.31 5.24 -11.24
N ASN A 182 2.69 5.97 -12.29
CA ASN A 182 2.10 7.27 -12.56
C ASN A 182 0.73 7.09 -13.25
N ASP A 183 -0.34 7.31 -12.48
CA ASP A 183 -1.74 7.28 -12.93
C ASP A 183 -2.20 8.66 -13.45
N GLY A 184 -1.33 9.67 -13.37
CA GLY A 184 -1.53 11.00 -13.90
C GLY A 184 -1.41 11.07 -15.43
N LYS A 185 -1.68 12.26 -15.95
CA LYS A 185 -1.62 12.55 -17.39
C LYS A 185 -0.28 13.11 -17.84
N GLU A 186 0.49 13.64 -16.90
CA GLU A 186 1.78 14.29 -17.15
C GLU A 186 2.94 13.51 -16.52
N LYS A 187 4.15 13.79 -16.98
CA LYS A 187 5.36 13.26 -16.34
C LYS A 187 5.55 13.96 -15.01
N GLU A 188 5.66 13.19 -13.93
CA GLU A 188 5.70 13.72 -12.57
C GLU A 188 6.97 13.26 -11.83
N PRO A 189 7.66 14.16 -11.10
CA PRO A 189 8.76 13.79 -10.23
C PRO A 189 8.24 13.11 -8.96
N VAL A 190 8.88 12.01 -8.59
CA VAL A 190 8.70 11.39 -7.27
C VAL A 190 10.06 11.03 -6.68
N SER A 191 10.22 11.28 -5.39
CA SER A 191 11.37 10.79 -4.64
C SER A 191 10.92 10.06 -3.39
N PHE A 192 11.69 9.07 -2.97
CA PHE A 192 11.40 8.37 -1.73
C PHE A 192 12.66 7.85 -1.05
N SER A 193 12.53 7.60 0.25
CA SER A 193 13.53 6.93 1.09
C SER A 193 12.83 5.98 2.05
N THR A 194 13.45 4.84 2.33
CA THR A 194 12.93 3.85 3.29
C THR A 194 13.79 3.86 4.55
N VAL A 195 13.20 3.82 5.73
CA VAL A 195 13.95 3.75 7.00
C VAL A 195 13.41 2.57 7.80
N ALA A 196 14.30 1.68 8.24
CA ALA A 196 13.92 0.62 9.16
C ALA A 196 13.69 1.20 10.56
N LEU A 197 12.53 0.89 11.14
CA LEU A 197 12.20 1.26 12.51
C LEU A 197 12.66 0.13 13.44
N ASN A 198 13.67 0.42 14.27
CA ASN A 198 14.26 -0.54 15.21
C ASN A 198 13.37 -0.80 16.44
N SER A 199 12.52 0.18 16.74
CA SER A 199 11.37 0.11 17.61
C SER A 199 10.40 1.14 17.09
N VAL A 200 9.15 0.74 16.97
CA VAL A 200 8.05 1.69 16.87
C VAL A 200 8.16 2.61 18.08
N GLU A 201 8.34 3.91 17.87
CA GLU A 201 8.16 4.87 18.95
C GLU A 201 6.72 4.70 19.47
N GLU A 202 6.57 4.52 20.79
CA GLU A 202 5.26 4.58 21.43
C GLU A 202 4.56 5.85 20.96
N CYS A 203 3.30 5.74 20.54
CA CYS A 203 2.56 6.89 20.05
C CYS A 203 2.56 7.99 21.12
N SER A 204 2.74 9.24 20.69
CA SER A 204 2.67 10.40 21.59
C SER A 204 1.38 10.33 22.42
N GLN A 205 1.52 10.24 23.74
CA GLN A 205 0.42 10.09 24.70
C GLN A 205 -0.56 8.94 24.40
N ASN A 206 -0.10 7.85 23.78
CA ASN A 206 -0.93 6.71 23.39
C ASN A 206 -2.19 7.15 22.60
N CYS A 207 -2.00 8.01 21.59
CA CYS A 207 -3.08 8.53 20.75
C CYS A 207 -4.12 9.34 21.53
N HIS A 208 -3.68 10.04 22.59
CA HIS A 208 -4.54 10.74 23.54
C HIS A 208 -5.66 9.85 24.14
N GLY A 209 -5.48 8.53 24.12
CA GLY A 209 -6.51 7.56 24.51
C GLY A 209 -7.68 7.44 23.52
N ASN A 210 -7.63 8.14 22.39
CA ASN A 210 -8.71 8.22 21.39
C ASN A 210 -8.42 7.38 20.13
N GLY A 211 -7.50 6.43 20.22
CA GLY A 211 -7.16 5.55 19.11
C GLY A 211 -6.25 4.42 19.53
N GLU A 212 -6.05 3.49 18.60
CA GLU A 212 -5.11 2.39 18.77
C GLU A 212 -3.74 2.81 18.24
N CYS A 213 -2.72 2.70 19.08
CA CYS A 213 -1.35 2.87 18.66
C CYS A 213 -0.87 1.60 17.96
N ILE A 214 -0.74 1.66 16.64
CA ILE A 214 -0.19 0.55 15.86
C ILE A 214 1.06 1.06 15.18
N SER A 215 2.18 0.53 15.63
CA SER A 215 3.47 0.81 15.01
C SER A 215 3.84 2.31 14.94
N GLY A 216 3.42 3.10 15.94
CA GLY A 216 3.81 4.51 16.11
C GLY A 216 2.90 5.45 15.34
N VAL A 217 1.85 4.88 14.75
CA VAL A 217 0.79 5.59 14.06
C VAL A 217 -0.50 5.38 14.85
N CYS A 218 -1.25 6.46 15.01
CA CYS A 218 -2.53 6.42 15.71
C CYS A 218 -3.68 6.12 14.76
N HIS A 219 -4.37 5.01 15.00
CA HIS A 219 -5.63 4.66 14.36
C HIS A 219 -6.77 5.18 15.23
N CYS A 220 -7.30 6.35 14.87
CA CYS A 220 -8.32 7.02 15.69
C CYS A 220 -9.64 6.26 15.74
N PHE A 221 -10.23 6.20 16.92
CA PHE A 221 -11.60 5.74 17.10
C PHE A 221 -12.56 6.69 16.36
N PRO A 222 -13.76 6.21 15.99
CA PRO A 222 -14.79 7.05 15.39
C PRO A 222 -15.04 8.31 16.23
N GLY A 223 -15.12 9.46 15.57
CA GLY A 223 -15.27 10.75 16.25
C GLY A 223 -13.95 11.45 16.60
N PHE A 224 -12.79 10.89 16.24
CA PHE A 224 -11.47 11.52 16.43
C PHE A 224 -10.62 11.48 15.16
N HIS A 225 -9.73 12.46 14.98
CA HIS A 225 -8.83 12.55 13.85
C HIS A 225 -7.53 13.29 14.20
N GLY A 226 -6.62 13.38 13.22
CA GLY A 226 -5.28 13.93 13.40
C GLY A 226 -4.23 12.83 13.63
N THR A 227 -2.96 13.21 13.58
CA THR A 227 -1.82 12.27 13.67
C THR A 227 -1.69 11.57 15.03
N ASP A 228 -2.35 12.11 16.06
CA ASP A 228 -2.31 11.66 17.45
C ASP A 228 -3.71 11.54 18.08
N CYS A 229 -4.77 11.59 17.28
CA CYS A 229 -6.18 11.55 17.70
C CYS A 229 -6.60 12.60 18.74
N SER A 230 -5.87 13.73 18.81
CA SER A 230 -6.19 14.84 19.71
C SER A 230 -7.41 15.67 19.26
N LYS A 231 -7.82 15.56 17.99
CA LYS A 231 -8.88 16.39 17.43
C LYS A 231 -10.21 15.63 17.39
N VAL A 232 -11.23 16.19 18.02
CA VAL A 232 -12.60 15.69 17.92
C VAL A 232 -13.13 15.97 16.52
N ALA A 233 -13.55 14.91 15.82
CA ALA A 233 -14.32 15.05 14.60
C ALA A 233 -15.75 15.50 14.94
N CYS A 234 -16.31 16.39 14.13
CA CYS A 234 -17.70 16.77 14.31
C CYS A 234 -18.59 15.52 14.14
N PRO A 235 -19.58 15.29 15.02
CA PRO A 235 -20.45 14.13 14.91
C PRO A 235 -21.10 14.08 13.53
N VAL A 236 -21.04 12.91 12.89
CA VAL A 236 -21.69 12.70 11.60
C VAL A 236 -23.20 12.73 11.85
N LEU A 237 -23.87 13.77 11.38
CA LEU A 237 -25.31 13.91 11.54
C LEU A 237 -26.03 12.69 10.96
N CYS A 238 -26.95 12.12 11.72
CA CYS A 238 -27.73 10.94 11.33
C CYS A 238 -26.88 9.72 11.00
N SER A 239 -25.71 9.58 11.63
CA SER A 239 -24.78 8.46 11.43
C SER A 239 -24.35 8.26 9.97
N GLY A 240 -24.52 9.29 9.13
CA GLY A 240 -24.32 9.21 7.68
C GLY A 240 -25.43 8.45 6.92
N ASN A 241 -26.42 7.91 7.64
CA ASN A 241 -27.50 7.06 7.15
C ASN A 241 -28.84 7.80 7.06
N GLY A 242 -28.83 9.12 7.03
CA GLY A 242 -30.05 9.91 6.90
C GLY A 242 -29.79 11.36 6.56
N GLN A 243 -30.88 12.07 6.32
CA GLN A 243 -30.89 13.50 6.12
C GLN A 243 -31.37 14.20 7.38
N TYR A 244 -30.54 15.08 7.94
CA TYR A 244 -30.94 15.90 9.08
C TYR A 244 -31.86 17.03 8.61
N SER A 245 -33.05 17.12 9.20
CA SER A 245 -34.02 18.17 8.90
C SER A 245 -34.84 18.49 10.14
N LYS A 246 -34.93 19.77 10.49
CA LYS A 246 -35.77 20.30 11.59
C LYS A 246 -35.58 19.59 12.94
N GLY A 247 -34.34 19.28 13.32
CA GLY A 247 -34.05 18.66 14.62
C GLY A 247 -34.10 17.14 14.64
N LEU A 248 -34.43 16.50 13.51
CA LEU A 248 -34.66 15.05 13.41
C LEU A 248 -33.89 14.46 12.22
N CYS A 249 -33.53 13.18 12.34
CA CYS A 249 -32.92 12.43 11.26
C CYS A 249 -33.97 11.67 10.44
N MET A 250 -34.01 11.96 9.14
CA MET A 250 -34.80 11.21 8.17
C MET A 250 -33.93 10.10 7.59
N CYS A 251 -34.09 8.87 8.10
CA CYS A 251 -33.24 7.76 7.72
C CYS A 251 -33.43 7.30 6.27
N TYR A 252 -32.32 6.95 5.62
CA TYR A 252 -32.33 6.25 4.35
C TYR A 252 -32.90 4.84 4.50
N SER A 253 -33.35 4.27 3.39
CA SER A 253 -33.93 2.93 3.36
C SER A 253 -33.00 1.89 3.99
N GLY A 254 -33.52 1.10 4.93
CA GLY A 254 -32.75 0.06 5.63
C GLY A 254 -32.20 0.50 6.99
N TRP A 255 -32.39 1.76 7.39
CA TRP A 255 -31.96 2.31 8.67
C TRP A 255 -33.14 2.93 9.46
N LYS A 256 -33.02 2.90 10.78
CA LYS A 256 -33.97 3.46 11.75
C LYS A 256 -33.21 3.89 13.02
N GLY A 257 -33.94 4.40 14.00
CA GLY A 257 -33.38 5.00 15.21
C GLY A 257 -33.32 6.53 15.10
N LEU A 258 -33.17 7.20 16.24
CA LEU A 258 -33.14 8.67 16.31
C LEU A 258 -31.95 9.26 15.54
N GLU A 259 -30.88 8.49 15.41
CA GLU A 259 -29.67 8.87 14.68
C GLU A 259 -29.41 8.00 13.45
N CYS A 260 -30.39 7.20 13.00
CA CYS A 260 -30.25 6.29 11.85
C CYS A 260 -29.09 5.29 11.98
N ASP A 261 -28.79 4.88 13.20
CA ASP A 261 -27.71 3.99 13.60
C ASP A 261 -28.13 2.52 13.68
N VAL A 262 -29.44 2.23 13.62
CA VAL A 262 -29.98 0.87 13.74
C VAL A 262 -30.48 0.35 12.39
N PRO A 263 -30.00 -0.81 11.90
CA PRO A 263 -30.56 -1.44 10.71
C PRO A 263 -32.03 -1.82 10.90
N GLN A 264 -32.83 -1.72 9.84
CA GLN A 264 -34.29 -1.98 9.87
C GLN A 264 -34.63 -3.36 10.46
N GLY A 265 -33.79 -4.37 10.21
CA GLY A 265 -33.97 -5.75 10.67
C GLY A 265 -33.51 -6.04 12.11
N GLN A 266 -33.00 -5.06 12.84
CA GLN A 266 -32.53 -5.21 14.22
C GLN A 266 -33.45 -4.46 15.20
N CYS A 267 -33.51 -4.91 16.45
CA CYS A 267 -34.24 -4.18 17.49
C CYS A 267 -33.41 -2.98 17.96
N ILE A 268 -34.07 -1.86 18.25
CA ILE A 268 -33.39 -0.69 18.85
C ILE A 268 -32.98 -1.01 20.29
N ASP A 269 -33.77 -1.84 21.00
CA ASP A 269 -33.42 -2.36 22.32
C ASP A 269 -32.75 -3.75 22.20
N PRO A 270 -31.46 -3.90 22.57
CA PRO A 270 -30.76 -5.19 22.60
C PRO A 270 -31.40 -6.23 23.53
N SER A 271 -32.17 -5.79 24.52
CA SER A 271 -32.81 -6.64 25.54
C SER A 271 -34.05 -7.38 25.01
N CYS A 272 -34.54 -7.02 23.82
CA CYS A 272 -35.78 -7.54 23.24
C CYS A 272 -35.68 -9.02 22.77
N GLY A 273 -34.50 -9.65 22.83
CA GLY A 273 -34.33 -11.10 22.73
C GLY A 273 -34.94 -11.78 21.48
N GLY A 274 -35.22 -11.02 20.42
CA GLY A 274 -35.85 -11.50 19.19
C GLY A 274 -37.32 -11.96 19.33
N ARG A 275 -38.05 -11.52 20.37
CA ARG A 275 -39.42 -11.98 20.66
C ARG A 275 -40.51 -10.91 20.62
N GLY A 276 -40.21 -9.68 20.20
CA GLY A 276 -41.22 -8.64 19.94
C GLY A 276 -41.65 -8.61 18.48
N ASP A 277 -42.96 -8.56 18.22
CA ASP A 277 -43.50 -8.31 16.88
C ASP A 277 -43.13 -6.88 16.42
N LEU A 278 -42.55 -6.76 15.23
CA LEU A 278 -42.19 -5.47 14.62
C LEU A 278 -43.45 -4.69 14.21
N HIS A 279 -43.99 -3.89 15.12
CA HIS A 279 -44.92 -2.84 14.74
C HIS A 279 -44.17 -1.54 14.39
N PRO A 280 -44.61 -0.79 13.36
CA PRO A 280 -43.97 0.48 13.01
C PRO A 280 -44.24 1.50 14.12
N GLY A 281 -43.20 1.87 14.87
CA GLY A 281 -43.19 3.09 15.68
C GLY A 281 -43.37 2.96 17.20
N GLN A 282 -43.13 1.81 17.83
CA GLN A 282 -43.13 1.72 19.30
C GLN A 282 -41.83 1.11 19.84
N LEU A 283 -41.25 1.77 20.86
CA LEU A 283 -40.31 1.14 21.78
C LEU A 283 -40.97 -0.13 22.30
N CYS A 284 -40.27 -1.26 22.22
CA CYS A 284 -40.74 -2.54 22.74
C CYS A 284 -41.15 -2.36 24.21
N LEU A 285 -42.42 -2.65 24.55
CA LEU A 285 -42.88 -2.87 25.92
C LEU A 285 -42.71 -4.35 26.27
#